data_AF-A0A9E3TB87-F1
#
_entry.id   AF-A0A9E3TB87-F1
#
_cell.length_a   1.000
_cell.length_b   1.000
_cell.length_c   1.000
_cell.angle_alpha   90.00
_cell.angle_beta   90.00
_cell.angle_gamma   90.00
#
_symmetry.space_group_name_H-M   'P 1'
#
loop_
_entity.id
_entity.type
_entity.pdbx_description
1 polymer ?
#
loop_
_entity_poly.entity_id
_entity_poly.type
_entity_poly.pdbx_seq_one_letter_code
_entity_poly.pdbx_strand_id
1 'polypeptide(L)'
;MKRLATAELRRISPPDDYLASLMIAALLSGAVAFWAGVLSAVALRIVATILLVYLPVGKLRHAVFFYLARADLSGRLGFRGVYPPGGGGDGGRG
;
A
#
# COMPACT_ATOMS: atom_id res chain seq x y z
N MET A 1 -7.98 -13.61 -0.40
CA MET A 1 -9.03 -14.61 -0.67
C MET A 1 -10.37 -14.39 0.07
N LYS A 2 -10.42 -13.72 1.23
CA LYS A 2 -11.69 -13.41 1.93
C LYS A 2 -12.76 -12.70 1.07
N ARG A 3 -12.37 -11.83 0.14
CA ARG A 3 -13.27 -11.08 -0.78
C ARG A 3 -13.98 -11.94 -1.83
N LEU A 4 -13.45 -13.11 -2.16
CA LEU A 4 -14.10 -14.06 -3.07
C LEU A 4 -15.03 -15.00 -2.29
N ALA A 5 -14.74 -15.27 -1.02
CA ALA A 5 -15.52 -16.17 -0.18
C ALA A 5 -16.79 -15.51 0.39
N THR A 6 -16.71 -14.24 0.80
CA THR A 6 -17.84 -13.56 1.45
C THR A 6 -18.70 -12.81 0.44
N ALA A 7 -19.98 -13.18 0.32
CA ALA A 7 -20.92 -12.58 -0.64
C ALA A 7 -21.11 -11.07 -0.46
N GLU A 8 -21.16 -10.60 0.79
CA GLU A 8 -21.25 -9.18 1.14
C GLU A 8 -20.05 -8.36 0.64
N LEU A 9 -18.82 -8.85 0.85
CA LEU A 9 -17.61 -8.16 0.36
C LEU A 9 -17.51 -8.21 -1.17
N ARG A 10 -18.09 -9.23 -1.82
CA ARG A 10 -18.12 -9.37 -3.28
C ARG A 10 -19.01 -8.35 -3.95
N ARG A 11 -20.13 -7.99 -3.32
CA ARG A 11 -21.06 -6.95 -3.80
C ARG A 11 -20.49 -5.54 -3.74
N ILE A 12 -19.59 -5.29 -2.78
CA ILE A 12 -19.04 -3.95 -2.52
C ILE A 12 -17.66 -3.77 -3.18
N SER A 13 -16.97 -4.85 -3.55
CA SER A 13 -15.62 -4.78 -4.13
C SER A 13 -15.66 -4.43 -5.62
N PRO A 14 -15.07 -3.30 -6.05
CA PRO A 14 -14.83 -3.01 -7.46
C PRO A 14 -13.90 -4.06 -8.08
N PRO A 15 -13.99 -4.32 -9.41
CA PRO A 15 -13.08 -5.25 -10.10
C PRO A 15 -11.59 -4.92 -9.89
N ASP A 16 -11.28 -3.63 -9.73
CA ASP A 16 -9.93 -3.12 -9.43
C ASP A 16 -9.33 -3.66 -8.12
N ASP A 17 -10.14 -3.96 -7.09
CA ASP A 17 -9.66 -4.58 -5.84
C ASP A 17 -9.09 -5.98 -6.07
N TYR A 18 -9.72 -6.74 -6.97
CA TYR A 18 -9.30 -8.09 -7.31
C TYR A 18 -8.02 -8.05 -8.15
N LEU A 19 -7.94 -7.11 -9.10
CA LEU A 19 -6.74 -6.92 -9.91
C LEU A 19 -5.54 -6.51 -9.04
N ALA A 20 -5.72 -5.55 -8.13
CA ALA A 20 -4.66 -5.15 -7.19
C ALA A 20 -4.19 -6.32 -6.31
N SER A 21 -5.13 -7.11 -5.78
CA SER A 21 -4.80 -8.28 -4.97
C SER A 21 -4.07 -9.36 -5.77
N LEU A 22 -4.47 -9.58 -7.03
CA LEU A 22 -3.84 -10.54 -7.93
C LEU A 22 -2.41 -10.12 -8.27
N MET A 23 -2.20 -8.84 -8.61
CA MET A 23 -0.87 -8.32 -8.96
C MET A 23 0.11 -8.41 -7.78
N ILE A 24 -0.35 -8.10 -6.56
CA ILE A 24 0.48 -8.30 -5.35
C ILE A 24 0.78 -9.79 -5.14
N ALA A 25 -0.23 -10.66 -5.26
CA ALA A 25 -0.04 -12.09 -5.08
C ALA A 25 0.94 -12.67 -6.11
N ALA A 26 0.86 -12.23 -7.37
CA ALA A 26 1.76 -12.63 -8.45
C ALA A 26 3.20 -12.19 -8.20
N LEU A 27 3.41 -10.97 -7.68
CA LEU A 27 4.75 -10.52 -7.31
C LEU A 27 5.32 -11.35 -6.15
N LEU A 28 4.54 -11.59 -5.10
CA LEU A 28 5.00 -12.34 -3.92
C LEU A 28 5.30 -13.80 -4.26
N SER A 29 4.41 -14.48 -4.99
CA SER A 29 4.65 -15.86 -5.43
C SER A 29 5.82 -15.93 -6.40
N GLY A 30 5.95 -14.95 -7.30
CA GLY A 30 7.10 -14.84 -8.20
C GLY A 30 8.42 -14.65 -7.46
N ALA A 31 8.45 -13.83 -6.40
CA ALA A 31 9.64 -13.62 -5.58
C ALA A 31 10.05 -14.90 -4.84
N VAL A 32 9.08 -15.64 -4.28
CA VAL A 32 9.33 -16.95 -3.66
C VAL A 32 9.85 -17.95 -4.70
N ALA A 33 9.24 -18.00 -5.89
CA ALA A 33 9.67 -18.89 -6.96
C ALA A 33 11.08 -18.55 -7.48
N PHE A 34 11.43 -17.26 -7.55
CA PHE A 34 12.79 -16.82 -7.89
C PHE A 34 13.80 -17.25 -6.81
N TRP A 35 13.47 -17.05 -5.54
CA TRP A 35 14.33 -17.48 -4.43
C TRP A 35 14.53 -19.00 -4.39
N ALA A 36 13.50 -19.76 -4.75
CA ALA A 36 13.57 -21.22 -4.90
C ALA A 36 14.29 -21.68 -6.19
N GLY A 37 14.77 -20.77 -7.04
CA GLY A 37 15.46 -21.08 -8.30
C GLY A 37 14.54 -21.59 -9.42
N VAL A 38 13.22 -21.52 -9.25
CA VAL A 38 12.22 -21.99 -10.21
C VAL A 38 11.90 -20.94 -11.28
N LEU A 39 11.95 -19.66 -10.89
CA LEU A 39 11.63 -18.54 -11.78
C LEU A 39 12.90 -17.79 -12.18
N SER A 40 13.00 -17.38 -13.45
CA SER A 40 14.12 -16.56 -13.92
C SER A 40 14.01 -15.12 -13.39
N ALA A 41 15.17 -14.46 -13.23
CA ALA A 41 15.22 -13.04 -12.85
C ALA A 41 14.47 -12.14 -13.85
N VAL A 42 14.49 -12.49 -15.14
CA VAL A 42 13.79 -11.75 -16.20
C VAL A 42 12.29 -11.82 -16.00
N ALA A 43 11.74 -13.01 -15.75
CA ALA A 43 10.31 -13.19 -15.52
C ALA A 43 9.83 -12.42 -14.28
N LEU A 44 10.60 -12.46 -13.18
CA LEU A 44 10.27 -11.68 -11.98
C LEU A 44 10.27 -10.17 -12.26
N ARG A 45 11.26 -9.67 -13.02
CA ARG A 45 11.34 -8.24 -13.38
C ARG A 45 10.15 -7.80 -14.22
N ILE A 46 9.69 -8.62 -15.18
CA ILE A 46 8.50 -8.31 -15.98
C ILE A 46 7.27 -8.14 -15.08
N VAL A 47 7.05 -9.07 -14.15
CA VAL A 47 5.94 -8.99 -13.19
C VAL A 47 6.05 -7.72 -12.33
N ALA A 48 7.25 -7.40 -11.84
CA ALA A 48 7.49 -6.19 -11.06
C ALA A 48 7.26 -4.90 -11.88
N THR A 49 7.68 -4.86 -13.15
CA THR A 49 7.45 -3.73 -14.05
C THR A 49 5.96 -3.52 -14.29
N ILE A 50 5.19 -4.59 -14.55
CA ILE A 50 3.74 -4.50 -14.73
C ILE A 50 3.07 -3.94 -13.47
N LEU A 51 3.46 -4.41 -12.28
CA LEU A 51 2.95 -3.88 -11.01
C LEU A 51 3.30 -2.38 -10.84
N LEU A 52 4.53 -1.98 -11.17
CA LEU A 52 4.97 -0.59 -11.10
C LEU A 52 4.17 0.32 -12.04
N VAL A 53 3.87 -0.14 -13.26
CA VAL A 53 3.01 0.60 -14.19
C VAL A 53 1.56 0.67 -13.70
N TYR A 54 1.07 -0.38 -13.05
CA TYR A 54 -0.28 -0.41 -12.46
C TYR A 54 -0.40 0.45 -11.19
N LEU A 55 0.71 0.65 -10.45
CA LEU A 55 0.78 1.36 -9.18
C LEU A 55 0.10 2.76 -9.19
N PRO A 56 0.33 3.66 -10.17
CA PRO A 56 -0.31 4.97 -10.20
C PRO A 56 -1.77 4.95 -10.67
N VAL A 57 -2.20 3.92 -11.40
CA VAL A 57 -3.52 3.86 -12.08
C VAL A 57 -4.58 3.19 -11.20
N GLY A 58 -4.22 2.12 -10.51
CA GLY A 58 -5.15 1.33 -9.71
C GLY A 58 -5.30 1.80 -8.27
N LYS A 59 -6.01 1.02 -7.46
CA LYS A 59 -6.14 1.24 -6.02
C LYS A 59 -4.84 1.22 -5.22
N LEU A 60 -3.76 0.69 -5.78
CA LEU A 60 -2.43 0.73 -5.16
C LEU A 60 -1.88 2.15 -5.02
N ARG A 61 -2.42 3.13 -5.75
CA ARG A 61 -2.00 4.54 -5.65
C ARG A 61 -2.04 5.08 -4.23
N HIS A 62 -2.99 4.63 -3.42
CA HIS A 62 -3.14 5.10 -2.04
C HIS A 62 -1.93 4.76 -1.18
N ALA A 63 -1.25 3.63 -1.47
CA ALA A 63 -0.02 3.29 -0.79
C ALA A 63 1.06 4.36 -1.01
N VAL A 64 1.17 4.91 -2.22
CA VAL A 64 2.13 5.97 -2.54
C VAL A 64 1.67 7.32 -2.00
N PHE A 65 0.42 7.70 -2.28
CA PHE A 65 -0.13 9.00 -1.87
C PHE A 65 -0.14 9.17 -0.36
N PHE A 66 -0.36 8.11 0.42
CA PHE A 66 -0.28 8.18 1.87
C PHE A 66 1.10 8.65 2.35
N TYR A 67 2.19 8.05 1.85
CA TYR A 67 3.54 8.44 2.25
C TYR A 67 3.90 9.85 1.75
N LEU A 68 3.52 10.19 0.52
CA LEU A 68 3.76 11.54 -0.03
C LEU A 68 3.01 12.60 0.77
N ALA A 69 1.72 12.38 1.04
CA ALA A 69 0.91 13.31 1.83
C ALA A 69 1.44 13.41 3.27
N ARG A 70 1.89 12.30 3.86
CA ARG A 70 2.49 12.31 5.21
C ARG A 70 3.82 13.07 5.23
N ALA A 71 4.65 12.92 4.20
CA ALA A 71 5.90 13.67 4.07
C ALA A 71 5.65 15.17 3.87
N ASP A 72 4.72 15.54 2.99
CA ASP A 72 4.32 16.94 2.76
C ASP A 72 3.74 17.57 4.03
N LEU A 73 2.85 16.85 4.73
CA LEU A 73 2.29 17.29 6.00
C LEU A 73 3.38 17.49 7.07
N SER A 74 4.31 16.55 7.18
CA SER A 74 5.44 16.64 8.12
C SER A 74 6.36 17.83 7.77
N GLY A 75 6.57 18.11 6.49
CA GLY A 75 7.32 19.29 6.05
C GLY A 75 6.62 20.61 6.39
N ARG A 76 5.31 20.71 6.17
CA ARG A 76 4.55 21.97 6.38
C ARG A 76 4.19 22.24 7.84
N LEU A 77 3.81 21.20 8.59
CA LEU A 77 3.31 21.31 9.96
C LEU A 77 4.30 20.79 11.00
N GLY A 78 5.16 19.83 10.64
CA GLY A 78 6.15 19.25 11.55
C GLY A 78 7.29 20.22 11.89
N PHE A 79 7.77 21.01 10.92
CA PHE A 79 8.77 22.08 11.18
C PHE A 79 8.25 23.22 12.06
N ARG A 80 6.93 23.41 12.12
CA ARG A 80 6.29 24.47 12.93
C ARG A 80 5.88 23.99 14.32
N GLY A 81 6.20 22.76 14.71
CA GLY A 81 5.86 22.20 16.03
C GLY A 81 4.36 21.97 16.24
N VAL A 82 3.56 21.95 15.17
CA VAL A 82 2.09 21.91 15.26
C VAL A 82 1.54 20.48 15.41
N TYR A 83 2.31 19.43 15.09
CA TYR A 83 1.82 18.05 15.19
C TYR A 83 2.88 16.97 15.51
N PRO A 84 2.65 16.11 16.52
CA PRO A 84 1.68 16.29 17.61
C PRO A 84 2.20 17.37 18.58
N PRO A 85 1.38 18.35 18.98
CA PRO A 85 1.81 19.37 19.93
C PRO A 85 1.96 18.73 21.31
N GLY A 86 3.19 18.55 21.77
CA GLY A 86 3.47 18.19 23.16
C GLY A 86 3.13 19.37 24.07
N GLY A 87 1.95 19.34 24.69
CA GLY A 87 1.55 20.32 25.71
C GLY A 87 0.06 20.36 26.10
N GLY A 88 -0.76 19.39 25.70
CA GLY A 88 -2.20 19.34 26.03
C GLY A 88 -2.59 18.19 26.95
N GLY A 89 -1.75 17.86 27.93
CA GLY A 89 -2.12 17.02 29.07
C GLY A 89 -2.49 17.92 30.24
N ASP A 90 -3.79 17.95 30.50
CA ASP A 90 -4.54 18.41 31.67
C ASP A 90 -3.79 18.97 32.90
N GLY A 91 -4.32 20.08 33.44
CA GLY A 91 -3.80 20.75 34.63
C GLY A 91 -4.25 20.08 35.93
N GLY A 92 -3.30 19.91 36.86
CA GLY A 92 -3.55 19.67 38.28
C GLY A 92 -2.90 20.76 39.12
N ARG A 93 -3.74 21.62 39.71
CA ARG A 93 -3.39 22.65 40.70
C ARG A 93 -2.90 22.01 42.01
N GLY A 94 -2.05 22.71 42.75
CA GLY A 94 -1.85 22.54 44.21
C GLY A 94 -0.51 21.93 44.59
#